data_AF-A0A1V6THX7-F1
#
_entry.id   AF-A0A1V6THX7-F1
#
_cell.length_a   1.000
_cell.length_b   1.000
_cell.length_c   1.000
_cell.angle_alpha   90.00
_cell.angle_beta   90.00
_cell.angle_gamma   90.00
#
_symmetry.space_group_name_H-M   'P 1'
#
loop_
_entity.id
_entity.type
_entity.pdbx_description
1 polymer ?
#
loop_
_entity_poly.entity_id
_entity_poly.type
_entity_poly.pdbx_seq_one_letter_code
_entity_poly.pdbx_strand_id
1 'polypeptide(L)'
;MAPRSFLTGLLALAWSNTAFSAVLHPRSITPPAGCPIPNWTVANFKWYNGSHSLDCIHNEVDKNTKGCICNGNWCDPATCESTLVNVCYTGLPNYEPWGYGPAQTLDIKFEDGLTCHDEYIGYRIHDIAHGESNCGYADRSLGRIVSFYGSSNEPSSVGHLDYTLGDGHALKCDNGSSITYSGSVDFPLTCEHDSFFNATCTAPVFEVPILDYQWV
;
A
#
# COMPACT_ATOMS: atom_id res chain seq x y z
N MET A 1 -59.52 -9.11 -48.46
CA MET A 1 -58.10 -8.71 -48.61
C MET A 1 -57.49 -8.75 -47.22
N ALA A 2 -56.70 -9.78 -46.91
CA ALA A 2 -56.17 -10.02 -45.56
C ALA A 2 -54.72 -9.54 -45.48
N PRO A 3 -54.29 -8.82 -44.42
CA PRO A 3 -52.89 -8.47 -44.24
C PRO A 3 -52.12 -9.64 -43.61
N ARG A 4 -51.01 -10.00 -44.24
CA ARG A 4 -49.99 -10.94 -43.76
C ARG A 4 -49.11 -10.21 -42.73
N SER A 5 -49.05 -10.71 -41.50
CA SER A 5 -48.01 -10.33 -40.54
C SER A 5 -46.93 -11.41 -40.55
N PHE A 6 -45.75 -11.06 -41.06
CA PHE A 6 -44.57 -11.92 -41.02
C PHE A 6 -43.91 -11.82 -39.64
N LEU A 7 -43.76 -12.97 -38.97
CA LEU A 7 -42.90 -13.17 -37.81
C LEU A 7 -41.44 -13.26 -38.30
N THR A 8 -40.59 -12.34 -37.88
CA THR A 8 -39.12 -12.45 -37.97
C THR A 8 -38.55 -12.36 -36.57
N GLY A 9 -38.35 -13.53 -35.93
CA GLY A 9 -37.58 -13.67 -34.71
C GLY A 9 -36.09 -13.77 -35.05
N LEU A 10 -35.32 -12.74 -34.71
CA LEU A 10 -33.86 -12.74 -34.77
C LEU A 10 -33.30 -13.47 -33.54
N LEU A 11 -32.70 -14.64 -33.78
CA LEU A 11 -31.83 -15.33 -32.81
C LEU A 11 -30.48 -14.61 -32.74
N ALA A 12 -30.24 -13.88 -31.65
CA ALA A 12 -28.90 -13.38 -31.32
C ALA A 12 -28.12 -14.49 -30.60
N LEU A 13 -27.12 -15.04 -31.28
CA LEU A 13 -26.15 -15.96 -30.70
C LEU A 13 -25.24 -15.18 -29.75
N ALA A 14 -25.34 -15.46 -28.45
CA ALA A 14 -24.44 -14.97 -27.41
C ALA A 14 -23.04 -15.57 -27.62
N TRP A 15 -22.03 -14.73 -27.85
CA TRP A 15 -20.63 -15.14 -27.86
C TRP A 15 -19.97 -14.55 -26.61
N SER A 16 -20.05 -15.29 -25.51
CA SER A 16 -19.32 -14.99 -24.29
C SER A 16 -17.84 -15.36 -24.48
N ASN A 17 -17.05 -14.43 -25.06
CA ASN A 17 -15.60 -14.51 -25.02
C ASN A 17 -15.11 -14.08 -23.64
N THR A 18 -15.12 -14.99 -22.66
CA THR A 18 -14.29 -14.84 -21.47
C THR A 18 -12.85 -15.13 -21.84
N ALA A 19 -12.18 -14.13 -22.43
CA ALA A 19 -10.73 -14.14 -22.55
C ALA A 19 -10.16 -13.97 -21.13
N PHE A 20 -9.71 -15.08 -20.53
CA PHE A 20 -8.85 -15.01 -19.36
C PHE A 20 -7.52 -14.41 -19.83
N SER A 21 -7.28 -13.13 -19.53
CA SER A 21 -5.95 -12.56 -19.61
C SER A 21 -5.06 -13.34 -18.66
N ALA A 22 -4.20 -14.20 -19.20
CA ALA A 22 -3.14 -14.81 -18.42
C ALA A 22 -2.23 -13.67 -17.94
N VAL A 23 -2.30 -13.34 -16.65
CA VAL A 23 -1.39 -12.38 -16.02
C VAL A 23 0.01 -12.99 -16.10
N LEU A 24 0.83 -12.47 -17.01
CA LEU A 24 2.24 -12.81 -17.11
C LEU A 24 2.91 -12.32 -15.83
N HIS A 25 3.25 -13.25 -14.95
CA HIS A 25 4.03 -12.92 -13.75
C HIS A 25 5.49 -12.73 -14.19
N PRO A 26 6.10 -11.56 -13.92
CA PRO A 26 7.52 -11.36 -14.17
C PRO A 26 8.30 -12.44 -13.43
N ARG A 27 9.32 -13.01 -14.08
CA ARG A 27 10.23 -13.97 -13.45
C ARG A 27 11.51 -13.26 -13.07
N SER A 28 12.09 -13.67 -11.96
CA SER A 28 13.39 -13.17 -11.53
C SER A 28 14.45 -13.39 -12.63
N ILE A 29 15.34 -12.41 -12.77
CA ILE A 29 16.53 -12.52 -13.60
C ILE A 29 17.46 -13.62 -13.06
N THR A 30 18.37 -14.08 -13.92
CA THR A 30 19.50 -14.88 -13.47
C THR A 30 20.63 -13.93 -13.05
N PRO A 31 21.14 -14.00 -11.81
CA PRO A 31 22.22 -13.13 -11.38
C PRO A 31 23.53 -13.48 -12.13
N PRO A 32 24.53 -12.57 -12.14
CA PRO A 32 25.87 -12.92 -12.60
C PRO A 32 26.43 -14.17 -11.90
N ALA A 33 27.28 -14.93 -12.60
CA ALA A 33 27.85 -16.15 -12.06
C ALA A 33 28.62 -15.88 -10.75
N GLY A 34 28.35 -16.67 -9.71
CA GLY A 34 28.95 -16.52 -8.39
C GLY A 34 28.31 -15.43 -7.52
N CYS A 35 27.20 -14.83 -7.93
CA CYS A 35 26.44 -13.89 -7.11
C CYS A 35 25.15 -14.53 -6.56
N PRO A 36 24.82 -14.30 -5.27
CA PRO A 36 23.59 -14.80 -4.67
C PRO A 36 22.37 -14.04 -5.20
N ILE A 37 21.23 -14.73 -5.35
CA ILE A 37 19.94 -14.08 -5.61
C ILE A 37 19.10 -14.10 -4.33
N PRO A 38 18.60 -12.96 -3.84
CA PRO A 38 17.70 -12.96 -2.71
C PRO A 38 16.33 -13.54 -3.11
N ASN A 39 15.64 -14.14 -2.14
CA ASN A 39 14.25 -14.54 -2.28
C ASN A 39 13.37 -13.57 -1.49
N TRP A 40 12.57 -12.76 -2.19
CA TRP A 40 11.66 -11.80 -1.56
C TRP A 40 10.24 -12.34 -1.62
N THR A 41 9.86 -13.11 -0.59
CA THR A 41 8.51 -13.64 -0.45
C THR A 41 7.76 -12.87 0.63
N VAL A 42 6.63 -12.25 0.27
CA VAL A 42 5.72 -11.61 1.22
C VAL A 42 4.78 -12.67 1.78
N ALA A 43 5.00 -13.04 3.05
CA ALA A 43 4.22 -14.06 3.75
C ALA A 43 2.94 -13.51 4.38
N ASN A 44 2.93 -12.24 4.74
CA ASN A 44 1.76 -11.58 5.30
C ASN A 44 1.69 -10.13 4.82
N PHE A 45 0.54 -9.78 4.25
CA PHE A 45 0.22 -8.43 3.83
C PHE A 45 -1.12 -8.03 4.43
N LYS A 46 -1.15 -6.91 5.15
CA LYS A 46 -2.38 -6.33 5.68
C LYS A 46 -2.32 -4.81 5.60
N TRP A 47 -3.33 -4.21 4.99
CA TRP A 47 -3.48 -2.77 4.91
C TRP A 47 -4.85 -2.37 5.44
N TYR A 48 -4.89 -1.53 6.45
CA TYR A 48 -6.11 -0.90 6.94
C TYR A 48 -6.17 0.55 6.44
N ASN A 49 -7.26 0.90 5.75
CA ASN A 49 -7.53 2.24 5.26
C ASN A 49 -8.83 2.78 5.84
N GLY A 50 -8.76 3.85 6.65
CA GLY A 50 -9.93 4.51 7.22
C GLY A 50 -10.57 5.49 6.24
N SER A 51 -11.89 5.42 6.07
CA SER A 51 -12.67 6.27 5.15
C SER A 51 -12.69 7.75 5.53
N HIS A 52 -12.46 8.06 6.81
CA HIS A 52 -12.41 9.40 7.37
C HIS A 52 -11.04 9.68 8.01
N SER A 53 -9.96 9.20 7.42
CA SER A 53 -8.62 9.50 7.94
C SER A 53 -8.29 10.98 7.75
N LEU A 54 -7.62 11.59 8.74
CA LEU A 54 -7.11 12.95 8.62
C LEU A 54 -6.06 13.01 7.49
N ASP A 55 -6.25 13.86 6.48
CA ASP A 55 -5.29 14.02 5.38
C ASP A 55 -4.45 15.29 5.56
N CYS A 56 -3.26 15.12 6.14
CA CYS A 56 -2.37 16.22 6.46
C CYS A 56 -1.48 16.69 5.30
N ILE A 57 -1.67 16.16 4.08
CA ILE A 57 -0.80 16.43 2.94
C ILE A 57 -1.55 17.00 1.75
N HIS A 58 -2.66 16.38 1.37
CA HIS A 58 -3.40 16.73 0.15
C HIS A 58 -4.67 17.54 0.45
N ASN A 59 -5.22 17.43 1.66
CA ASN A 59 -6.45 18.12 2.05
C ASN A 59 -6.16 19.42 2.82
N GLU A 60 -6.46 20.57 2.22
CA GLU A 60 -6.19 21.88 2.83
C GLU A 60 -7.08 22.18 4.05
N VAL A 61 -8.26 21.57 4.14
CA VAL A 61 -9.13 21.71 5.32
C VAL A 61 -8.51 20.98 6.50
N ASP A 62 -8.10 19.72 6.30
CA ASP A 62 -7.45 18.90 7.32
C ASP A 62 -6.12 19.51 7.76
N LYS A 63 -5.29 19.95 6.81
CA LYS A 63 -4.03 20.67 7.08
C LYS A 63 -4.20 21.92 7.93
N ASN A 64 -5.31 22.63 7.81
CA ASN A 64 -5.59 23.82 8.59
C ASN A 64 -6.49 23.55 9.80
N THR A 65 -6.93 22.30 9.97
CA THR A 65 -7.75 21.92 11.11
C THR A 65 -6.94 22.15 12.36
N LYS A 66 -7.58 22.86 13.30
CA LYS A 66 -7.03 23.10 14.62
C LYS A 66 -7.95 22.48 15.64
N GLY A 67 -7.36 21.99 16.71
CA GLY A 67 -8.15 21.68 17.87
C GLY A 67 -7.34 21.70 19.14
N CYS A 68 -7.93 21.15 20.18
CA CYS A 68 -7.50 21.39 21.55
C CYS A 68 -6.90 20.14 22.17
N ILE A 69 -5.82 20.33 22.92
CA ILE A 69 -5.21 19.27 23.71
C ILE A 69 -5.60 19.49 25.17
N CYS A 70 -6.44 18.60 25.70
CA CYS A 70 -6.82 18.58 27.11
C CYS A 70 -6.15 17.38 27.78
N ASN A 71 -5.33 17.61 28.81
CA ASN A 71 -4.66 16.53 29.57
C ASN A 71 -3.90 15.53 28.67
N GLY A 72 -3.24 16.02 27.61
CA GLY A 72 -2.45 15.20 26.69
C GLY A 72 -3.25 14.43 25.64
N ASN A 73 -4.57 14.65 25.53
CA ASN A 73 -5.43 14.04 24.51
C ASN A 73 -6.21 15.09 23.74
N TRP A 74 -6.72 14.71 22.57
CA TRP A 74 -7.67 15.52 21.82
C TRP A 74 -8.97 15.69 22.60
N CYS A 75 -9.53 16.90 22.57
CA CYS A 75 -10.82 17.22 23.19
C CYS A 75 -11.66 18.10 22.27
N ASP A 76 -12.96 18.16 22.53
CA ASP A 76 -13.88 18.99 21.75
C ASP A 76 -13.46 20.47 21.80
N PRO A 77 -13.15 21.11 20.65
CA PRO A 77 -12.77 22.52 20.60
C PRO A 77 -13.85 23.45 21.16
N ALA A 78 -15.13 23.04 21.17
CA ALA A 78 -16.20 23.81 21.80
C ALA A 78 -16.09 23.90 23.32
N THR A 79 -15.33 22.98 23.94
CA THR A 79 -15.08 22.94 25.39
C THR A 79 -13.67 23.40 25.77
N CYS A 80 -12.91 23.90 24.79
CA CYS A 80 -11.52 24.26 24.96
C CYS A 80 -11.34 25.70 25.49
N GLU A 81 -10.70 25.84 26.65
CA GLU A 81 -10.27 27.14 27.20
C GLU A 81 -8.83 27.52 26.82
N SER A 82 -8.10 26.65 26.10
CA SER A 82 -6.68 26.82 25.73
C SER A 82 -6.46 27.21 24.27
N THR A 83 -5.19 27.45 23.90
CA THR A 83 -4.79 27.70 22.51
C THR A 83 -5.05 26.49 21.63
N LEU A 84 -5.74 26.70 20.51
CA LEU A 84 -5.92 25.66 19.50
C LEU A 84 -4.59 25.44 18.74
N VAL A 85 -4.21 24.18 18.58
CA VAL A 85 -3.02 23.75 17.84
C VAL A 85 -3.42 23.05 16.56
N ASN A 86 -2.51 23.08 15.57
CA ASN A 86 -2.75 22.40 14.30
C ASN A 86 -2.66 20.89 14.50
N VAL A 87 -3.70 20.16 14.10
CA VAL A 87 -3.82 18.71 14.33
C VAL A 87 -2.67 17.96 13.67
N CYS A 88 -2.35 18.36 12.44
CA CYS A 88 -1.33 17.75 11.60
C CYS A 88 0.12 17.94 12.08
N TYR A 89 0.36 18.72 13.13
CA TYR A 89 1.73 19.02 13.59
C TYR A 89 2.04 18.50 14.99
N THR A 90 1.10 17.80 15.63
CA THR A 90 1.27 17.36 17.02
C THR A 90 1.72 15.90 17.16
N GLY A 91 1.40 15.05 16.18
CA GLY A 91 1.66 13.61 16.24
C GLY A 91 0.84 12.84 17.28
N LEU A 92 -0.19 13.46 17.87
CA LEU A 92 -1.08 12.78 18.81
C LEU A 92 -2.02 11.81 18.08
N PRO A 93 -2.13 10.54 18.51
CA PRO A 93 -3.07 9.58 17.95
C PRO A 93 -4.51 9.88 18.40
N ASN A 94 -5.49 9.17 17.81
CA ASN A 94 -6.91 9.18 18.19
C ASN A 94 -7.62 10.55 18.05
N TYR A 95 -8.08 10.86 16.85
CA TYR A 95 -8.69 12.15 16.50
C TYR A 95 -10.19 12.25 16.82
N GLU A 96 -10.74 11.33 17.62
CA GLU A 96 -12.07 11.50 18.20
C GLU A 96 -12.07 12.69 19.17
N PRO A 97 -13.13 13.52 19.21
CA PRO A 97 -14.45 13.34 18.60
C PRO A 97 -14.62 14.02 17.22
N TRP A 98 -13.56 14.36 16.51
CA TRP A 98 -13.63 15.26 15.34
C TRP A 98 -14.06 14.59 14.03
N GLY A 99 -14.71 13.43 14.12
CA GLY A 99 -15.25 12.71 12.97
C GLY A 99 -14.19 12.05 12.09
N TYR A 100 -12.93 12.04 12.52
CA TYR A 100 -11.88 11.29 11.86
C TYR A 100 -11.91 9.82 12.31
N GLY A 101 -11.74 8.91 11.36
CA GLY A 101 -11.69 7.48 11.58
C GLY A 101 -10.38 7.03 12.26
N PRO A 102 -10.29 5.75 12.63
CA PRO A 102 -9.06 5.16 13.16
C PRO A 102 -7.87 5.30 12.20
N ALA A 103 -6.66 5.28 12.76
CA ALA A 103 -5.43 5.43 11.99
C ALA A 103 -5.30 4.36 10.90
N GLN A 104 -4.82 4.77 9.73
CA GLN A 104 -4.45 3.83 8.66
C GLN A 104 -3.18 3.07 9.07
N THR A 105 -3.10 1.79 8.71
CA THR A 105 -1.92 0.96 8.99
C THR A 105 -1.56 0.08 7.82
N LEU A 106 -0.28 -0.19 7.61
CA LEU A 106 0.24 -1.15 6.66
C LEU A 106 1.24 -2.06 7.35
N ASP A 107 0.99 -3.36 7.28
CA ASP A 107 1.86 -4.41 7.80
C ASP A 107 2.27 -5.33 6.65
N ILE A 108 3.58 -5.44 6.41
CA ILE A 108 4.17 -6.36 5.43
C ILE A 108 5.20 -7.21 6.15
N LYS A 109 5.11 -8.53 6.03
CA LYS A 109 6.10 -9.46 6.58
C LYS A 109 6.67 -10.32 5.48
N PHE A 110 7.98 -10.28 5.34
CA PHE A 110 8.72 -11.13 4.43
C PHE A 110 9.16 -12.42 5.13
N GLU A 111 9.31 -13.50 4.37
CA GLU A 111 9.78 -14.79 4.89
C GLU A 111 11.21 -14.73 5.44
N ASP A 112 12.04 -13.80 4.91
CA ASP A 112 13.41 -13.58 5.39
C ASP A 112 13.49 -12.86 6.74
N GLY A 113 12.34 -12.49 7.32
CA GLY A 113 12.21 -11.84 8.62
C GLY A 113 12.09 -10.32 8.55
N LEU A 114 12.20 -9.68 7.39
CA LEU A 114 11.94 -8.24 7.27
C LEU A 114 10.46 -7.95 7.57
N THR A 115 10.22 -6.97 8.43
CA THR A 115 8.87 -6.50 8.75
C THR A 115 8.76 -5.01 8.47
N CYS A 116 7.78 -4.64 7.66
CA CYS A 116 7.38 -3.25 7.46
C CYS A 116 6.11 -2.96 8.22
N HIS A 117 6.14 -1.88 8.98
CA HIS A 117 4.98 -1.35 9.67
C HIS A 117 4.94 0.15 9.45
N ASP A 118 3.89 0.59 8.75
CA ASP A 118 3.65 2.00 8.50
C ASP A 118 2.29 2.36 9.08
N GLU A 119 2.26 3.20 10.11
CA GLU A 119 1.02 3.69 10.75
C GLU A 119 0.87 5.18 10.52
N TYR A 120 -0.36 5.64 10.31
CA TYR A 120 -0.64 7.05 10.24
C TYR A 120 -0.33 7.71 11.59
N ILE A 121 0.67 8.60 11.59
CA ILE A 121 1.02 9.48 12.70
C ILE A 121 0.81 10.90 12.20
N GLY A 122 0.18 11.75 13.01
CA GLY A 122 -0.41 13.03 12.55
C GLY A 122 0.50 13.99 11.79
N TYR A 123 1.81 13.77 11.74
CA TYR A 123 2.79 14.58 11.01
C TYR A 123 3.36 13.91 9.74
N ARG A 124 2.71 12.87 9.19
CA ARG A 124 3.22 12.19 7.98
C ARG A 124 3.42 13.14 6.81
N ILE A 125 4.41 12.82 5.98
CA ILE A 125 4.74 13.49 4.72
C ILE A 125 4.27 12.72 3.47
N HIS A 126 3.60 11.57 3.65
CA HIS A 126 3.16 10.67 2.56
C HIS A 126 1.92 9.85 2.94
N ASP A 127 1.11 9.48 1.94
CA ASP A 127 -0.06 8.62 2.09
C ASP A 127 0.34 7.13 2.03
N ILE A 128 -0.30 6.28 2.84
CA ILE A 128 -0.16 4.82 2.69
C ILE A 128 -0.81 4.40 1.36
N ALA A 129 -0.20 3.44 0.67
CA ALA A 129 -0.62 2.95 -0.65
C ALA A 129 -0.35 3.93 -1.81
N HIS A 130 0.51 4.92 -1.60
CA HIS A 130 0.97 5.84 -2.63
C HIS A 130 2.49 6.07 -2.59
N GLY A 131 3.28 5.09 -2.14
CA GLY A 131 4.73 5.19 -2.12
C GLY A 131 5.42 4.37 -1.04
N GLU A 132 6.55 4.91 -0.55
CA GLU A 132 7.46 4.23 0.36
C GLU A 132 6.82 3.88 1.71
N SER A 133 6.85 2.60 2.04
CA SER A 133 6.44 2.06 3.34
C SER A 133 7.59 2.16 4.34
N ASN A 134 7.27 2.21 5.63
CA ASN A 134 8.28 2.23 6.68
C ASN A 134 8.66 0.81 7.08
N CYS A 135 9.82 0.34 6.63
CA CYS A 135 10.39 -0.96 7.01
C CYS A 135 11.43 -0.89 8.13
N GLY A 136 11.57 0.30 8.74
CA GLY A 136 12.65 0.63 9.66
C GLY A 136 13.42 1.86 9.18
N TYR A 137 13.61 2.82 10.08
CA TYR A 137 14.34 4.07 9.78
C TYR A 137 15.82 3.81 9.44
N ALA A 138 16.43 2.79 10.07
CA ALA A 138 17.81 2.40 9.82
C ALA A 138 17.97 1.81 8.41
N ASP A 139 17.05 0.93 8.00
CA ASP A 139 17.07 0.27 6.69
C ASP A 139 16.88 1.27 5.54
N ARG A 140 16.08 2.33 5.74
CA ARG A 140 15.97 3.44 4.78
C ARG A 140 17.31 4.14 4.55
N SER A 141 18.08 4.42 5.60
CA SER A 141 19.39 5.06 5.49
C SER A 141 20.45 4.19 4.82
N LEU A 142 20.24 2.87 4.82
CA LEU A 142 21.07 1.87 4.15
C LEU A 142 20.55 1.52 2.74
N GLY A 143 19.49 2.18 2.29
CA GLY A 143 18.93 2.10 0.94
C GLY A 143 17.99 0.92 0.71
N ARG A 144 17.52 0.23 1.75
CA ARG A 144 16.45 -0.77 1.61
C ARG A 144 15.09 -0.07 1.63
N ILE A 145 14.41 -0.10 0.49
CA ILE A 145 13.17 0.64 0.26
C ILE A 145 12.11 -0.34 -0.25
N VAL A 146 10.97 -0.37 0.44
CA VAL A 146 9.76 -1.06 -0.02
C VAL A 146 8.69 -0.02 -0.25
N SER A 147 8.12 0.02 -1.44
CA SER A 147 7.03 0.93 -1.80
C SER A 147 5.78 0.14 -2.14
N PHE A 148 4.63 0.61 -1.65
CA PHE A 148 3.34 0.00 -1.91
C PHE A 148 2.40 1.00 -2.56
N TYR A 149 1.71 0.55 -3.60
CA TYR A 149 0.66 1.28 -4.28
C TYR A 149 -0.58 0.41 -4.39
N GLY A 150 -1.75 0.96 -4.08
CA GLY A 150 -2.98 0.20 -4.13
C GLY A 150 -4.22 1.05 -3.96
N SER A 151 -5.37 0.46 -4.27
CA SER A 151 -6.68 1.06 -4.04
C SER A 151 -7.51 0.15 -3.17
N SER A 152 -8.16 0.75 -2.18
CA SER A 152 -9.11 0.06 -1.29
C SER A 152 -10.56 0.46 -1.55
N ASN A 153 -10.84 1.17 -2.65
CA ASN A 153 -12.20 1.62 -2.98
C ASN A 153 -13.12 0.47 -3.44
N GLU A 154 -12.53 -0.61 -3.94
CA GLU A 154 -13.25 -1.77 -4.48
C GLU A 154 -12.94 -3.02 -3.64
N PRO A 155 -13.86 -3.99 -3.54
CA PRO A 155 -13.61 -5.24 -2.81
C PRO A 155 -12.43 -6.06 -3.36
N SER A 156 -12.09 -5.86 -4.63
CA SER A 156 -10.93 -6.45 -5.28
C SER A 156 -10.23 -5.41 -6.14
N SER A 157 -8.92 -5.34 -6.02
CA SER A 157 -8.08 -4.46 -6.83
C SER A 157 -6.71 -5.11 -7.08
N VAL A 158 -5.80 -4.37 -7.72
CA VAL A 158 -4.41 -4.77 -7.91
C VAL A 158 -3.54 -3.88 -7.02
N GLY A 159 -2.73 -4.51 -6.18
CA GLY A 159 -1.63 -3.86 -5.48
C GLY A 159 -0.35 -3.95 -6.32
N HIS A 160 0.50 -2.95 -6.19
CA HIS A 160 1.85 -2.92 -6.75
C HIS A 160 2.86 -2.75 -5.62
N LEU A 161 3.94 -3.52 -5.65
CA LEU A 161 5.03 -3.39 -4.68
C LEU A 161 6.37 -3.31 -5.41
N ASP A 162 7.14 -2.28 -5.08
CA ASP A 162 8.56 -2.15 -5.44
C ASP A 162 9.43 -2.53 -4.24
N TYR A 163 10.48 -3.29 -4.48
CA TYR A 163 11.52 -3.58 -3.50
C TYR A 163 12.87 -3.21 -4.10
N THR A 164 13.59 -2.30 -3.45
CA THR A 164 15.00 -1.99 -3.73
C THR A 164 15.88 -2.36 -2.54
N LEU A 165 16.98 -3.07 -2.82
CA LEU A 165 18.04 -3.37 -1.87
C LEU A 165 19.25 -2.49 -2.18
N GLY A 166 19.39 -1.37 -1.47
CA GLY A 166 20.49 -0.42 -1.70
C GLY A 166 21.84 -0.87 -1.13
N ASP A 167 22.85 -0.02 -1.35
CA ASP A 167 24.28 -0.31 -1.12
C ASP A 167 24.61 -0.78 0.30
N GLY A 168 23.91 -0.28 1.31
CA GLY A 168 24.10 -0.70 2.70
C GLY A 168 23.72 -2.16 2.98
N HIS A 169 22.99 -2.79 2.05
CA HIS A 169 22.61 -4.20 2.09
C HIS A 169 23.11 -4.97 0.86
N ALA A 170 24.10 -4.46 0.13
CA ALA A 170 24.68 -5.15 -1.01
C ALA A 170 25.17 -6.56 -0.62
N LEU A 171 24.84 -7.55 -1.45
CA LEU A 171 25.25 -8.93 -1.26
C LEU A 171 26.67 -9.14 -1.80
N LYS A 172 27.39 -10.11 -1.24
CA LYS A 172 28.75 -10.46 -1.68
C LYS A 172 28.72 -11.62 -2.66
N CYS A 173 29.42 -11.44 -3.78
CA CYS A 173 29.68 -12.51 -4.75
C CYS A 173 30.96 -13.27 -4.38
N ASP A 174 31.14 -14.47 -4.94
CA ASP A 174 32.28 -15.36 -4.67
C ASP A 174 33.64 -14.72 -5.02
N ASN A 175 33.66 -13.80 -5.98
CA ASN A 175 34.85 -13.05 -6.39
C ASN A 175 35.17 -11.82 -5.50
N GLY A 176 34.36 -11.59 -4.45
CA GLY A 176 34.50 -10.47 -3.52
C GLY A 176 33.82 -9.16 -3.93
N SER A 177 33.24 -9.06 -5.13
CA SER A 177 32.45 -7.88 -5.53
C SER A 177 31.12 -7.80 -4.77
N SER A 178 30.53 -6.61 -4.75
CA SER A 178 29.23 -6.38 -4.12
C SER A 178 28.16 -6.10 -5.17
N ILE A 179 26.95 -6.60 -4.94
CA ILE A 179 25.83 -6.47 -5.86
C ILE A 179 24.56 -6.10 -5.11
N THR A 180 23.77 -5.20 -5.69
CA THR A 180 22.44 -4.80 -5.22
C THR A 180 21.38 -5.24 -6.21
N TYR A 181 20.13 -5.27 -5.76
CA TYR A 181 19.00 -5.79 -6.52
C TYR A 181 17.78 -4.88 -6.38
N SER A 182 16.95 -4.86 -7.42
CA SER A 182 15.62 -4.28 -7.36
C SER A 182 14.63 -5.17 -8.10
N GLY A 183 13.36 -5.04 -7.73
CA GLY A 183 12.29 -5.87 -8.24
C GLY A 183 10.93 -5.25 -7.95
N SER A 184 9.93 -5.70 -8.70
CA SER A 184 8.55 -5.25 -8.50
C SER A 184 7.54 -6.31 -8.93
N VAL A 185 6.35 -6.23 -8.34
CA VAL A 185 5.26 -7.18 -8.59
C VAL A 185 3.90 -6.51 -8.47
N ASP A 186 3.00 -6.91 -9.37
CA ASP A 186 1.57 -6.70 -9.23
C ASP A 186 0.94 -7.93 -8.58
N PHE A 187 0.11 -7.74 -7.56
CA PHE A 187 -0.53 -8.82 -6.82
C PHE A 187 -2.02 -8.53 -6.57
N PRO A 188 -2.86 -9.58 -6.46
CA PRO A 188 -4.27 -9.39 -6.14
C PRO A 188 -4.43 -8.86 -4.72
N LEU A 189 -5.22 -7.81 -4.58
CA LEU A 189 -5.58 -7.22 -3.29
C LEU A 189 -7.08 -7.42 -3.06
N THR A 190 -7.45 -7.94 -1.89
CA THR A 190 -8.84 -8.16 -1.48
C THR A 190 -9.15 -7.33 -0.26
N CYS A 191 -10.20 -6.52 -0.33
CA CYS A 191 -10.59 -5.57 0.70
C CYS A 191 -12.01 -5.87 1.22
N GLU A 192 -12.16 -5.84 2.54
CA GLU A 192 -13.46 -5.88 3.21
C GLU A 192 -13.78 -4.51 3.80
N HIS A 193 -14.97 -3.99 3.50
CA HIS A 193 -15.45 -2.71 4.03
C HIS A 193 -16.39 -2.91 5.21
N ASP A 194 -16.22 -2.11 6.26
CA ASP A 194 -17.18 -2.04 7.36
C ASP A 194 -18.36 -1.09 7.03
N SER A 195 -19.27 -0.87 7.99
CA SER A 195 -20.43 0.01 7.83
C SER A 195 -20.08 1.48 7.62
N PHE A 196 -18.85 1.89 7.94
CA PHE A 196 -18.31 3.23 7.73
C PHE A 196 -17.44 3.30 6.49
N PHE A 197 -17.39 2.24 5.69
CA PHE A 197 -16.55 2.11 4.50
C PHE A 197 -15.03 2.13 4.81
N ASN A 198 -14.64 1.83 6.05
CA ASN A 198 -13.23 1.54 6.33
C ASN A 198 -12.86 0.21 5.70
N ALA A 199 -11.71 0.14 5.04
CA ALA A 199 -11.27 -1.04 4.33
C ALA A 199 -10.17 -1.78 5.09
N THR A 200 -10.33 -3.09 5.24
CA THR A 200 -9.24 -4.01 5.60
C THR A 200 -8.86 -4.83 4.38
N CYS A 201 -7.69 -4.54 3.82
CA CYS A 201 -7.15 -5.19 2.64
C CYS A 201 -6.09 -6.22 2.99
N THR A 202 -6.12 -7.35 2.29
CA THR A 202 -5.15 -8.45 2.43
C THR A 202 -4.76 -8.97 1.04
N ALA A 203 -3.62 -9.66 0.99
CA ALA A 203 -3.17 -10.37 -0.20
C ALA A 203 -2.75 -11.80 0.17
N PRO A 204 -2.89 -12.76 -0.76
CA PRO A 204 -2.27 -14.09 -0.60
C PRO A 204 -0.74 -13.94 -0.58
N VAL A 205 -0.02 -15.02 -0.22
CA VAL A 205 1.44 -15.04 -0.33
C VAL A 205 1.87 -14.81 -1.78
N PHE A 206 2.85 -13.94 -1.98
CA PHE A 206 3.41 -13.65 -3.30
C PHE A 206 4.93 -13.42 -3.25
N GLU A 207 5.59 -13.64 -4.38
CA GLU A 207 7.02 -13.38 -4.57
C GLU A 207 7.22 -12.06 -5.32
N VAL A 208 8.21 -11.28 -4.90
CA VAL A 208 8.70 -10.11 -5.62
C VAL A 208 9.87 -10.56 -6.49
N PRO A 209 9.70 -10.66 -7.81
CA PRO A 209 10.76 -11.12 -8.70
C PRO A 209 11.87 -10.05 -8.78
N ILE A 210 13.11 -10.52 -8.84
CA ILE A 210 14.27 -9.65 -9.05
C ILE A 210 14.32 -9.27 -10.53
N LEU A 211 14.21 -7.98 -10.83
CA LEU A 211 14.13 -7.49 -12.22
C LEU A 211 15.43 -6.84 -12.69
N ASP A 212 16.22 -6.28 -11.77
CA ASP A 212 17.47 -5.60 -12.09
C ASP A 212 18.53 -5.79 -10.99
N TYR A 213 19.79 -5.53 -11.34
CA TYR A 213 20.91 -5.54 -10.41
C TYR A 213 21.92 -4.44 -10.74
N GLN A 214 22.67 -4.01 -9.72
CA GLN A 214 23.76 -3.03 -9.88
C GLN A 214 24.99 -3.46 -9.09
N TRP A 215 26.18 -3.16 -9.61
CA TRP A 215 27.44 -3.38 -8.89
C TRP A 215 27.74 -2.21 -7.96
N VAL A 216 28.26 -2.51 -6.77
CA VAL A 216 28.65 -1.53 -5.73
C VAL A 216 30.13 -1.66 -5.38
#